data_AF-A0A1H2U1T7-F1
#
_entry.id   AF-A0A1H2U1T7-F1
#
_cell.length_a   1.000
_cell.length_b   1.000
_cell.length_c   1.000
_cell.angle_alpha   90.00
_cell.angle_beta   90.00
_cell.angle_gamma   90.00
#
_symmetry.space_group_name_H-M   'P 1'
#
loop_
_entity.id
_entity.type
_entity.pdbx_description
1 polymer ?
#
loop_
_entity_poly.entity_id
_entity_poly.type
_entity_poly.pdbx_seq_one_letter_code
_entity_poly.pdbx_strand_id
1 'polypeptide(L)'
;MKNIKFKPTMLLLTAVAISFLTISWGIVGHERINKAAVMALPKPLQTFFYNHIDFITQESTVPDLRKYILQDRAENPRHYFDMENFGSVDSFPKTMAEAKKKYDDKFLSKNGTLPWHIQDMMAKLTTAFKEKRKSEILFIAAELGHYIADAHMPLHTSDNHDGQLTDQKGIHSLWESRLPELFVKNYKFTVAPAEYYEDVDKATWDMINDTHSLVPALLAADKGLRTSLATNQIFVTDASGAIVKNKYNGVRYTDEYAGQFHTALNGMVESQMKKAVTATASFWYTAWVNAGKPDLNNLDAVALTKRNSKALKKDIKLFKKGDLFGIESDKDAE
;
A
#
# COMPACT_ATOMS: atom_id res chain seq x y z
N MET A 1 -15.97 -54.55 -2.54
CA MET A 1 -16.03 -53.10 -2.75
C MET A 1 -16.02 -52.43 -1.39
N LYS A 2 -14.90 -51.80 -0.98
CA LYS A 2 -14.78 -51.16 0.35
C LYS A 2 -15.33 -49.74 0.27
N ASN A 3 -16.39 -49.46 1.03
CA ASN A 3 -16.96 -48.13 1.16
C ASN A 3 -16.03 -47.25 2.02
N ILE A 4 -15.34 -46.31 1.38
CA ILE A 4 -14.56 -45.28 2.07
C ILE A 4 -15.53 -44.16 2.48
N LYS A 5 -15.84 -44.07 3.78
CA LYS A 5 -16.53 -42.90 4.36
C LYS A 5 -15.49 -41.80 4.61
N PHE A 6 -15.53 -40.73 3.82
CA PHE A 6 -14.77 -39.52 4.11
C PHE A 6 -15.36 -38.83 5.34
N LYS A 7 -14.54 -38.64 6.38
CA LYS A 7 -14.88 -37.79 7.53
C LYS A 7 -14.73 -36.31 7.12
N PRO A 8 -15.67 -35.42 7.45
CA PRO A 8 -15.66 -34.02 7.01
C PRO A 8 -14.64 -33.14 7.75
N THR A 9 -13.81 -33.71 8.64
CA THR A 9 -12.85 -32.98 9.46
C THR A 9 -11.49 -32.72 8.80
N MET A 10 -11.29 -33.15 7.56
CA MET A 10 -10.03 -32.96 6.81
C MET A 10 -10.17 -31.99 5.62
N LEU A 11 -11.11 -31.05 5.71
CA LEU A 11 -11.31 -29.97 4.73
C LEU A 11 -11.21 -28.58 5.36
N LEU A 12 -10.96 -28.48 6.67
CA LEU A 12 -10.93 -27.20 7.40
C LEU A 12 -9.52 -26.74 7.82
N LEU A 13 -8.46 -27.47 7.47
CA LEU A 13 -7.07 -27.10 7.79
C LEU A 13 -6.24 -26.65 6.57
N THR A 14 -6.84 -26.63 5.38
CA THR A 14 -6.18 -26.17 4.15
C THR A 14 -6.64 -24.78 3.70
N ALA A 15 -7.57 -24.15 4.42
CA ALA A 15 -8.12 -22.85 4.07
C ALA A 15 -7.31 -21.64 4.58
N VAL A 16 -6.28 -21.85 5.43
CA VAL A 16 -5.52 -20.75 6.05
C VAL A 16 -4.18 -20.46 5.33
N ALA A 17 -3.78 -21.26 4.34
CA ALA A 17 -2.58 -21.00 3.52
C ALA A 17 -2.91 -20.36 2.14
N ILE A 18 -4.05 -19.68 2.02
CA ILE A 18 -4.60 -19.26 0.73
C ILE A 18 -4.26 -17.79 0.44
N SER A 19 -3.24 -17.63 -0.42
CA SER A 19 -3.08 -16.54 -1.41
C SER A 19 -2.57 -15.18 -0.92
N PHE A 20 -1.24 -15.06 -0.81
CA PHE A 20 -0.56 -13.84 -0.37
C PHE A 20 0.27 -13.08 -1.43
N LEU A 21 0.05 -13.24 -2.74
CA LEU A 21 1.09 -12.84 -3.71
C LEU A 21 0.68 -11.96 -4.90
N THR A 22 -0.46 -11.27 -4.86
CA THR A 22 -0.73 -10.15 -5.77
C THR A 22 -1.66 -9.19 -5.07
N ILE A 23 -1.08 -8.38 -4.19
CA ILE A 23 -1.75 -7.33 -3.42
C ILE A 23 -0.92 -6.11 -3.80
N SER A 24 -1.56 -5.08 -4.36
CA SER A 24 -1.02 -3.72 -4.54
C SER A 24 -0.22 -3.39 -3.26
N TRP A 25 1.03 -2.88 -3.34
CA TRP A 25 2.03 -3.07 -2.26
C TRP A 25 1.88 -4.39 -1.49
N GLY A 26 2.56 -5.46 -1.91
CA GLY A 26 2.41 -6.77 -1.26
C GLY A 26 2.41 -6.63 0.26
N ILE A 27 1.41 -7.21 0.94
CA ILE A 27 0.97 -7.00 2.35
C ILE A 27 1.95 -6.25 3.27
N VAL A 28 3.19 -6.72 3.32
CA VAL A 28 4.34 -6.10 4.00
C VAL A 28 4.40 -4.57 3.83
N GLY A 29 4.17 -4.06 2.62
CA GLY A 29 4.22 -2.62 2.32
C GLY A 29 3.11 -1.84 3.02
N HIS A 30 1.85 -2.22 2.76
CA HIS A 30 0.69 -1.56 3.36
C HIS A 30 0.68 -1.61 4.89
N GLU A 31 0.96 -2.80 5.46
CA GLU A 31 1.00 -3.00 6.91
C GLU A 31 2.04 -2.09 7.55
N ARG A 32 3.27 -2.05 7.00
CA ARG A 32 4.35 -1.21 7.53
C ARG A 32 4.03 0.26 7.39
N ILE A 33 3.47 0.69 6.27
CA ILE A 33 3.12 2.10 6.04
C ILE A 33 2.07 2.54 7.07
N ASN A 34 1.00 1.77 7.25
CA ASN A 34 -0.09 2.11 8.17
C ASN A 34 0.37 2.09 9.63
N LYS A 35 1.12 1.04 10.03
CA LYS A 35 1.69 0.95 11.38
C LYS A 35 2.63 2.10 11.70
N ALA A 36 3.49 2.45 10.74
CA ALA A 36 4.43 3.56 10.90
C ALA A 36 3.71 4.92 10.94
N ALA A 37 2.63 5.09 10.18
CA ALA A 37 1.86 6.33 10.15
C ALA A 37 1.28 6.66 11.54
N VAL A 38 0.82 5.66 12.30
CA VAL A 38 0.39 5.83 13.69
C VAL A 38 1.47 6.48 14.55
N MET A 39 2.74 6.14 14.30
CA MET A 39 3.87 6.65 15.07
C MET A 39 4.28 8.09 14.70
N ALA A 40 3.86 8.57 13.53
CA ALA A 40 4.08 9.94 13.06
C ALA A 40 2.97 10.92 13.49
N LEU A 41 1.86 10.45 14.06
CA LEU A 41 0.72 11.27 14.48
C LEU A 41 1.00 12.12 15.74
N PRO A 42 0.29 13.25 15.91
CA PRO A 42 0.31 13.98 17.17
C PRO A 42 -0.37 13.19 18.30
N LYS A 43 0.02 13.47 19.55
CA LYS A 43 -0.33 12.69 20.75
C LYS A 43 -1.80 12.26 20.88
N PRO A 44 -2.82 13.11 20.64
CA PRO A 44 -4.23 12.69 20.76
C PRO A 44 -4.59 11.56 19.77
N LEU A 45 -4.23 11.73 18.49
CA LEU A 45 -4.47 10.74 17.45
C LEU A 45 -3.57 9.51 17.65
N GLN A 46 -2.29 9.71 17.97
CA GLN A 46 -1.35 8.63 18.20
C GLN A 46 -1.82 7.70 19.33
N THR A 47 -2.35 8.25 20.42
CA THR A 47 -2.87 7.42 21.53
C THR A 47 -4.09 6.61 21.08
N PHE A 48 -5.05 7.26 20.39
CA PHE A 48 -6.25 6.62 19.87
C PHE A 48 -5.91 5.50 18.87
N PHE A 49 -5.15 5.80 17.81
CA PHE A 49 -4.81 4.81 16.80
C PHE A 49 -3.88 3.72 17.33
N TYR A 50 -2.96 4.02 18.25
CA TYR A 50 -2.10 2.99 18.84
C TYR A 50 -2.90 1.97 19.66
N ASN A 51 -4.03 2.37 20.25
CA ASN A 51 -4.93 1.42 20.91
C ASN A 51 -5.51 0.36 19.97
N HIS A 52 -5.53 0.63 18.66
CA HIS A 52 -6.06 -0.22 17.60
C HIS A 52 -5.00 -0.53 16.54
N ILE A 53 -3.71 -0.50 16.91
CA ILE A 53 -2.63 -0.54 15.93
C ILE A 53 -2.61 -1.81 15.09
N ASP A 54 -2.96 -2.96 15.69
CA ASP A 54 -3.03 -4.22 14.96
C ASP A 54 -4.17 -4.21 13.93
N PHE A 55 -5.32 -3.64 14.29
CA PHE A 55 -6.44 -3.45 13.37
C PHE A 55 -6.05 -2.52 12.22
N ILE A 56 -5.48 -1.35 12.51
CA ILE A 56 -5.03 -0.40 11.48
C ILE A 56 -3.98 -1.01 10.56
N THR A 57 -3.12 -1.88 11.10
CA THR A 57 -2.09 -2.59 10.33
C THR A 57 -2.74 -3.62 9.40
N GLN A 58 -3.54 -4.55 9.93
CA GLN A 58 -4.10 -5.66 9.16
C GLN A 58 -5.17 -5.22 8.16
N GLU A 59 -6.02 -4.27 8.54
CA GLU A 59 -7.10 -3.79 7.67
C GLU A 59 -6.57 -2.95 6.50
N SER A 60 -5.30 -2.53 6.54
CA SER A 60 -4.67 -1.84 5.42
C SER A 60 -4.55 -2.69 4.17
N THR A 61 -4.78 -4.01 4.22
CA THR A 61 -4.71 -4.91 3.06
C THR A 61 -6.09 -5.28 2.52
N VAL A 62 -7.17 -4.84 3.19
CA VAL A 62 -8.56 -5.23 2.86
C VAL A 62 -9.01 -4.78 1.47
N PRO A 63 -8.65 -3.58 0.97
CA PRO A 63 -9.02 -3.19 -0.40
C PRO A 63 -8.56 -4.22 -1.45
N ASP A 64 -7.35 -4.74 -1.35
CA ASP A 64 -6.89 -5.80 -2.24
C ASP A 64 -7.57 -7.15 -1.99
N LEU A 65 -7.88 -7.50 -0.73
CA LEU A 65 -8.68 -8.70 -0.47
C LEU A 65 -10.05 -8.59 -1.16
N ARG A 66 -10.67 -7.40 -1.14
CA ARG A 66 -11.92 -7.13 -1.85
C ARG A 66 -11.76 -7.28 -3.37
N LYS A 67 -10.66 -6.77 -3.91
CA LYS A 67 -10.29 -6.88 -5.33
C LYS A 67 -10.10 -8.34 -5.78
N TYR A 68 -9.24 -9.10 -5.09
CA TYR A 68 -8.78 -10.41 -5.54
C TYR A 68 -9.61 -11.59 -5.01
N ILE A 69 -10.13 -11.50 -3.79
CA ILE A 69 -10.89 -12.60 -3.16
C ILE A 69 -12.39 -12.43 -3.39
N LEU A 70 -12.91 -11.23 -3.16
CA LEU A 70 -14.34 -10.95 -3.35
C LEU A 70 -14.71 -10.62 -4.80
N GLN A 71 -13.70 -10.41 -5.67
CA GLN A 71 -13.86 -10.11 -7.08
C GLN A 71 -14.75 -8.87 -7.33
N ASP A 72 -14.69 -7.90 -6.43
CA ASP A 72 -15.43 -6.64 -6.59
C ASP A 72 -14.81 -5.82 -7.73
N ARG A 73 -15.47 -5.85 -8.88
CA ARG A 73 -14.99 -5.13 -10.06
C ARG A 73 -14.97 -3.62 -9.88
N ALA A 74 -15.79 -3.07 -8.98
CA ALA A 74 -15.80 -1.65 -8.67
C ALA A 74 -14.60 -1.23 -7.81
N GLU A 75 -13.93 -2.18 -7.16
CA GLU A 75 -12.73 -1.93 -6.36
C GLU A 75 -11.50 -1.72 -7.25
N ASN A 76 -11.34 -2.53 -8.31
CA ASN A 76 -10.18 -2.50 -9.22
C ASN A 76 -9.67 -1.09 -9.58
N PRO A 77 -10.48 -0.18 -10.16
CA PRO A 77 -9.99 1.13 -10.60
C PRO A 77 -9.58 2.05 -9.45
N ARG A 78 -9.91 1.73 -8.19
CA ARG A 78 -9.58 2.59 -7.04
C ARG A 78 -8.11 2.55 -6.65
N HIS A 79 -7.34 1.59 -7.16
CA HIS A 79 -5.94 1.36 -6.79
C HIS A 79 -4.92 2.07 -7.69
N TYR A 80 -5.34 2.65 -8.81
CA TYR A 80 -4.41 3.21 -9.78
C TYR A 80 -5.00 4.39 -10.53
N PHE A 81 -4.13 5.07 -11.28
CA PHE A 81 -4.45 6.14 -12.20
C PHE A 81 -3.44 6.15 -13.35
N ASP A 82 -3.83 5.61 -14.51
CA ASP A 82 -3.00 5.51 -15.70
C ASP A 82 -2.82 6.90 -16.33
N MET A 83 -1.93 7.70 -15.76
CA MET A 83 -1.83 9.15 -15.96
C MET A 83 -1.70 9.56 -17.43
N GLU A 84 -0.97 8.77 -18.22
CA GLU A 84 -0.72 9.01 -19.65
C GLU A 84 -2.01 9.00 -20.48
N ASN A 85 -3.05 8.28 -20.04
CA ASN A 85 -4.31 8.17 -20.76
C ASN A 85 -5.23 9.39 -20.56
N PHE A 86 -4.99 10.23 -19.55
CA PHE A 86 -5.87 11.35 -19.21
C PHE A 86 -5.53 12.67 -19.94
N GLY A 87 -4.47 12.68 -20.76
CA GLY A 87 -4.00 13.87 -21.49
C GLY A 87 -2.98 14.68 -20.70
N SER A 88 -2.88 15.98 -20.94
CA SER A 88 -1.95 16.83 -20.19
C SER A 88 -2.40 17.01 -18.74
N VAL A 89 -1.44 17.10 -17.82
CA VAL A 89 -1.66 17.28 -16.37
C VAL A 89 -2.57 18.47 -16.07
N ASP A 90 -2.36 19.59 -16.77
CA ASP A 90 -3.19 20.80 -16.62
C ASP A 90 -4.67 20.61 -17.00
N SER A 91 -4.99 19.51 -17.69
CA SER A 91 -6.34 19.17 -18.11
C SER A 91 -7.04 18.16 -17.19
N PHE A 92 -6.38 17.67 -16.15
CA PHE A 92 -6.94 16.66 -15.27
C PHE A 92 -8.17 17.20 -14.51
N PRO A 93 -9.28 16.45 -14.48
CA PRO A 93 -10.44 16.85 -13.70
C PRO A 93 -10.12 16.80 -12.22
N LYS A 94 -10.40 17.87 -11.49
CA LYS A 94 -10.06 17.98 -10.07
C LYS A 94 -10.98 17.16 -9.18
N THR A 95 -12.21 16.91 -9.64
CA THR A 95 -13.22 16.14 -8.91
C THR A 95 -13.75 14.96 -9.73
N MET A 96 -14.27 13.93 -9.06
CA MET A 96 -14.93 12.80 -9.73
C MET A 96 -16.12 13.26 -10.60
N ALA A 97 -16.82 14.32 -10.19
CA ALA A 97 -17.95 14.86 -10.94
C ALA A 97 -17.50 15.49 -12.27
N GLU A 98 -16.36 16.18 -12.29
CA GLU A 98 -15.74 16.67 -13.52
C GLU A 98 -15.22 15.50 -14.37
N ALA A 99 -14.61 14.49 -13.75
CA ALA A 99 -14.12 13.30 -14.44
C ALA A 99 -15.24 12.58 -15.20
N LYS A 100 -16.40 12.37 -14.56
CA LYS A 100 -17.59 11.75 -15.18
C LYS A 100 -18.25 12.59 -16.27
N LYS A 101 -17.99 13.91 -16.34
CA LYS A 101 -18.43 14.76 -17.45
C LYS A 101 -17.49 14.65 -18.65
N LYS A 102 -16.19 14.43 -18.40
CA LYS A 102 -15.14 14.39 -19.42
C LYS A 102 -14.93 12.99 -20.00
N TYR A 103 -15.10 11.94 -19.20
CA TYR A 103 -14.82 10.55 -19.55
C TYR A 103 -16.01 9.65 -19.25
N ASP A 104 -16.19 8.61 -20.06
CA ASP A 104 -17.22 7.59 -19.82
C ASP A 104 -16.78 6.56 -18.75
N ASP A 105 -17.74 5.78 -18.25
CA ASP A 105 -17.49 4.79 -17.20
C ASP A 105 -16.50 3.70 -17.64
N LYS A 106 -16.46 3.36 -18.94
CA LYS A 106 -15.54 2.35 -19.46
C LYS A 106 -14.10 2.85 -19.40
N PHE A 107 -13.88 4.12 -19.74
CA PHE A 107 -12.59 4.78 -19.66
C PHE A 107 -12.13 4.86 -18.20
N LEU A 108 -12.98 5.34 -17.28
CA LEU A 108 -12.63 5.45 -15.86
C LEU A 108 -12.38 4.08 -15.22
N SER A 109 -13.19 3.07 -15.55
CA SER A 109 -12.98 1.70 -15.06
C SER A 109 -11.70 1.06 -15.59
N LYS A 110 -11.23 1.47 -16.77
CA LYS A 110 -10.00 0.94 -17.36
C LYS A 110 -8.76 1.66 -16.85
N ASN A 111 -8.81 2.98 -16.76
CA ASN A 111 -7.64 3.83 -16.52
C ASN A 111 -7.50 4.29 -15.06
N GLY A 112 -8.42 3.89 -14.18
CA GLY A 112 -8.30 4.11 -12.75
C GLY A 112 -8.88 5.44 -12.26
N THR A 113 -9.20 5.48 -10.97
CA THR A 113 -9.91 6.55 -10.27
C THR A 113 -9.29 6.88 -8.90
N LEU A 114 -8.06 6.42 -8.63
CA LEU A 114 -7.38 6.54 -7.34
C LEU A 114 -7.41 7.96 -6.73
N PRO A 115 -7.04 9.05 -7.45
CA PRO A 115 -7.01 10.39 -6.86
C PRO A 115 -8.37 10.82 -6.30
N TRP A 116 -9.44 10.55 -7.05
CA TRP A 116 -10.80 10.92 -6.62
C TRP A 116 -11.33 10.01 -5.52
N HIS A 117 -10.89 8.75 -5.47
CA HIS A 117 -11.24 7.84 -4.39
C HIS A 117 -10.60 8.27 -3.07
N ILE A 118 -9.34 8.74 -3.10
CA ILE A 118 -8.67 9.34 -1.93
C ILE A 118 -9.45 10.55 -1.40
N GLN A 119 -9.92 11.44 -2.29
CA GLN A 119 -10.74 12.60 -1.92
C GLN A 119 -12.07 12.18 -1.23
N ASP A 120 -12.76 11.19 -1.79
CA ASP A 120 -14.00 10.65 -1.20
C ASP A 120 -13.75 10.02 0.19
N MET A 121 -12.70 9.23 0.32
CA MET A 121 -12.28 8.63 1.59
C MET A 121 -11.91 9.70 2.63
N MET A 122 -11.29 10.81 2.21
CA MET A 122 -11.01 11.95 3.09
C MET A 122 -12.28 12.63 3.61
N ALA A 123 -13.27 12.85 2.74
CA ALA A 123 -14.54 13.42 3.15
C ALA A 123 -15.28 12.51 4.15
N LYS A 124 -15.27 11.19 3.90
CA LYS A 124 -15.84 10.17 4.79
C LYS A 124 -15.13 10.13 6.14
N LEU A 125 -13.79 10.12 6.16
CA LEU A 125 -13.01 10.10 7.40
C LEU A 125 -13.25 11.36 8.23
N THR A 126 -13.30 12.53 7.58
CA THR A 126 -13.62 13.80 8.24
C THR A 126 -15.00 13.76 8.89
N THR A 127 -16.00 13.22 8.19
CA THR A 127 -17.36 13.04 8.71
C THR A 127 -17.37 12.08 9.90
N ALA A 128 -16.70 10.94 9.79
CA ALA A 128 -16.60 9.94 10.86
C ALA A 128 -15.94 10.52 12.12
N PHE A 129 -14.89 11.34 11.98
CA PHE A 129 -14.30 12.08 13.09
C PHE A 129 -15.31 13.05 13.72
N LYS A 130 -15.97 13.89 12.90
CA LYS A 130 -16.92 14.91 13.37
C LYS A 130 -18.05 14.29 14.18
N GLU A 131 -18.55 13.15 13.74
CA GLU A 131 -19.62 12.39 14.40
C GLU A 131 -19.10 11.40 15.46
N LYS A 132 -17.79 11.35 15.68
CA LYS A 132 -17.11 10.47 16.65
C LYS A 132 -17.44 8.98 16.46
N ARG A 133 -17.65 8.55 15.22
CA ARG A 133 -17.98 7.15 14.85
C ARG A 133 -16.72 6.29 14.85
N LYS A 134 -16.31 5.82 16.03
CA LYS A 134 -15.05 5.09 16.26
C LYS A 134 -14.74 4.02 15.20
N SER A 135 -15.65 3.07 14.99
CA SER A 135 -15.40 1.94 14.08
C SER A 135 -15.18 2.41 12.65
N GLU A 136 -15.92 3.43 12.21
CA GLU A 136 -15.75 4.02 10.88
C GLU A 136 -14.45 4.81 10.77
N ILE A 137 -14.04 5.56 11.80
CA ILE A 137 -12.74 6.23 11.83
C ILE A 137 -11.62 5.21 11.59
N LEU A 138 -11.65 4.09 12.32
CA LEU A 138 -10.61 3.07 12.20
C LEU A 138 -10.60 2.41 10.83
N PHE A 139 -11.76 1.99 10.32
CA PHE A 139 -11.87 1.30 9.04
C PHE A 139 -11.51 2.21 7.87
N ILE A 140 -12.09 3.41 7.81
CA ILE A 140 -11.83 4.37 6.73
C ILE A 140 -10.37 4.83 6.79
N ALA A 141 -9.78 5.02 7.97
CA ALA A 141 -8.36 5.40 8.07
C ALA A 141 -7.43 4.30 7.53
N ALA A 142 -7.66 3.03 7.88
CA ALA A 142 -6.86 1.91 7.39
C ALA A 142 -6.93 1.79 5.86
N GLU A 143 -8.14 1.86 5.29
CA GLU A 143 -8.33 1.82 3.83
C GLU A 143 -7.77 3.07 3.14
N LEU A 144 -7.95 4.26 3.71
CA LEU A 144 -7.34 5.47 3.17
C LEU A 144 -5.80 5.35 3.14
N GLY A 145 -5.20 4.76 4.18
CA GLY A 145 -3.76 4.48 4.21
C GLY A 145 -3.31 3.47 3.14
N HIS A 146 -4.19 2.55 2.72
CA HIS A 146 -3.97 1.68 1.57
C HIS A 146 -3.86 2.49 0.27
N TYR A 147 -4.89 3.26 -0.07
CA TYR A 147 -4.91 4.01 -1.33
C TYR A 147 -3.81 5.08 -1.39
N ILE A 148 -3.46 5.71 -0.26
CA ILE A 148 -2.30 6.62 -0.20
C ILE A 148 -0.99 5.88 -0.45
N ALA A 149 -0.85 4.65 0.06
CA ALA A 149 0.32 3.84 -0.27
C ALA A 149 0.36 3.55 -1.77
N ASP A 150 -0.73 3.06 -2.37
CA ASP A 150 -0.81 2.81 -3.83
C ASP A 150 -0.41 4.05 -4.65
N ALA A 151 -0.84 5.24 -4.22
CA ALA A 151 -0.45 6.51 -4.86
C ALA A 151 1.05 6.83 -4.81
N HIS A 152 1.83 6.14 -3.96
CA HIS A 152 3.28 6.21 -3.89
C HIS A 152 3.99 5.06 -4.63
N MET A 153 3.25 4.17 -5.30
CA MET A 153 3.79 3.14 -6.18
C MET A 153 3.88 3.72 -7.61
N PRO A 154 5.07 3.93 -8.20
CA PRO A 154 5.19 4.58 -9.52
C PRO A 154 4.37 3.92 -10.62
N LEU A 155 4.37 2.59 -10.70
CA LEU A 155 3.62 1.84 -11.70
C LEU A 155 2.11 1.79 -11.46
N HIS A 156 1.58 2.24 -10.31
CA HIS A 156 0.14 2.49 -10.12
C HIS A 156 -0.28 3.84 -10.70
N THR A 157 0.67 4.64 -11.18
CA THR A 157 0.40 5.93 -11.84
C THR A 157 0.62 5.87 -13.35
N SER A 158 0.86 4.69 -13.93
CA SER A 158 1.27 4.55 -15.34
C SER A 158 0.48 3.46 -16.07
N ASP A 159 0.10 3.74 -17.31
CA ASP A 159 -0.50 2.75 -18.20
C ASP A 159 0.43 1.58 -18.51
N ASN A 160 1.75 1.77 -18.38
CA ASN A 160 2.80 0.75 -18.41
C ASN A 160 2.98 0.05 -17.05
N HIS A 161 1.88 -0.18 -16.33
CA HIS A 161 1.86 -0.65 -14.94
C HIS A 161 2.62 -1.95 -14.67
N ASP A 162 2.79 -2.84 -15.64
CA ASP A 162 3.57 -4.07 -15.52
C ASP A 162 4.76 -4.11 -16.48
N GLY A 163 5.17 -2.98 -17.06
CA GLY A 163 6.24 -2.96 -18.05
C GLY A 163 5.84 -3.60 -19.39
N GLN A 164 4.55 -3.83 -19.61
CA GLN A 164 4.01 -4.52 -20.79
C GLN A 164 4.18 -3.73 -22.09
N LEU A 165 4.40 -2.42 -22.02
CA LEU A 165 4.62 -1.55 -23.18
C LEU A 165 6.12 -1.40 -23.51
N THR A 166 7.02 -1.90 -22.66
CA THR A 166 8.48 -1.74 -22.79
C THR A 166 9.27 -3.05 -22.66
N ASP A 167 8.59 -4.20 -22.80
CA ASP A 167 9.14 -5.56 -22.68
C ASP A 167 9.75 -5.88 -21.31
N GLN A 168 9.12 -5.40 -20.24
CA GLN A 168 9.55 -5.55 -18.85
C GLN A 168 8.49 -6.26 -18.00
N LYS A 169 7.64 -7.07 -18.65
CA LYS A 169 6.52 -7.76 -18.00
C LYS A 169 6.91 -8.43 -16.68
N GLY A 170 6.11 -8.20 -15.65
CA GLY A 170 6.32 -8.69 -14.28
C GLY A 170 7.10 -7.72 -13.39
N ILE A 171 7.48 -6.52 -13.85
CA ILE A 171 8.21 -5.55 -13.03
C ILE A 171 7.36 -4.98 -11.89
N HIS A 172 6.03 -4.99 -12.03
CA HIS A 172 5.08 -4.53 -11.02
C HIS A 172 5.27 -5.26 -9.69
N SER A 173 5.13 -6.59 -9.74
CA SER A 173 5.26 -7.47 -8.57
C SER A 173 6.68 -7.51 -8.02
N LEU A 174 7.69 -7.32 -8.87
CA LEU A 174 9.07 -7.16 -8.42
C LEU A 174 9.20 -5.94 -7.50
N TRP A 175 8.74 -4.77 -7.97
CA TRP A 175 8.88 -3.53 -7.21
C TRP A 175 8.00 -3.51 -5.95
N GLU A 176 6.72 -3.85 -6.05
CA GLU A 176 5.76 -3.64 -4.96
C GLU A 176 5.79 -4.72 -3.89
N SER A 177 6.17 -5.96 -4.25
CA SER A 177 6.12 -7.11 -3.34
C SER A 177 7.52 -7.62 -3.07
N ARG A 178 8.27 -8.01 -4.11
CA ARG A 178 9.53 -8.73 -3.93
C ARG A 178 10.60 -7.86 -3.27
N LEU A 179 10.73 -6.60 -3.67
CA LEU A 179 11.71 -5.69 -3.06
C LEU A 179 11.40 -5.40 -1.59
N PRO A 180 10.17 -4.99 -1.18
CA PRO A 180 9.83 -4.87 0.23
C PRO A 180 10.07 -6.15 1.02
N GLU A 181 9.59 -7.32 0.55
CA GLU A 181 9.80 -8.60 1.25
C GLU A 181 11.27 -8.88 1.58
N LEU A 182 12.19 -8.55 0.67
CA LEU A 182 13.62 -8.83 0.84
C LEU A 182 14.35 -7.78 1.69
N PHE A 183 14.03 -6.50 1.49
CA PHE A 183 14.90 -5.41 1.93
C PHE A 183 14.31 -4.53 3.04
N VAL A 184 13.01 -4.64 3.34
CA VAL A 184 12.33 -3.70 4.26
C VAL A 184 12.86 -3.77 5.70
N LYS A 185 13.46 -4.89 6.11
CA LYS A 185 14.14 -5.01 7.41
C LYS A 185 15.33 -4.07 7.56
N ASN A 186 15.91 -3.63 6.45
CA ASN A 186 17.03 -2.70 6.41
C ASN A 186 16.56 -1.24 6.31
N TYR A 187 15.29 -0.98 6.03
CA TYR A 187 14.76 0.37 5.88
C TYR A 187 14.58 1.05 7.22
N LYS A 188 14.81 2.37 7.25
CA LYS A 188 14.64 3.20 8.45
C LYS A 188 13.45 4.13 8.28
N PHE A 189 12.36 3.77 8.98
CA PHE A 189 11.07 4.45 8.93
C PHE A 189 11.00 5.73 9.77
N THR A 190 12.13 6.33 10.15
CA THR A 190 12.10 7.67 10.74
C THR A 190 11.67 8.66 9.68
N VAL A 191 10.50 9.25 9.88
CA VAL A 191 9.87 10.24 9.01
C VAL A 191 9.52 11.51 9.78
N ALA A 192 9.18 12.56 9.06
CA ALA A 192 8.64 13.78 9.66
C ALA A 192 7.30 13.49 10.36
N PRO A 193 6.94 14.25 11.41
CA PRO A 193 5.60 14.22 11.98
C PRO A 193 4.53 14.58 10.95
N ALA A 194 3.29 14.14 11.20
CA ALA A 194 2.13 14.51 10.38
C ALA A 194 1.95 16.03 10.26
N GLU A 195 1.62 16.48 9.06
CA GLU A 195 1.38 17.88 8.71
C GLU A 195 -0.07 18.09 8.28
N TYR A 196 -0.57 19.30 8.49
CA TYR A 196 -1.92 19.66 8.05
C TYR A 196 -1.88 20.08 6.57
N TYR A 197 -2.74 19.50 5.75
CA TYR A 197 -2.96 19.95 4.39
C TYR A 197 -4.10 20.96 4.35
N GLU A 198 -3.77 22.21 4.01
CA GLU A 198 -4.76 23.27 3.76
C GLU A 198 -5.64 22.95 2.54
N ASP A 199 -5.04 22.32 1.52
CA ASP A 199 -5.72 21.87 0.31
C ASP A 199 -5.41 20.39 0.07
N VAL A 200 -6.37 19.53 0.42
CA VAL A 200 -6.28 18.07 0.28
C VAL A 200 -6.26 17.66 -1.19
N ASP A 201 -6.93 18.40 -2.06
CA ASP A 201 -6.96 18.10 -3.49
C ASP A 201 -5.57 18.36 -4.08
N LYS A 202 -4.98 19.51 -3.76
CA LYS A 202 -3.61 19.83 -4.15
C LYS A 202 -2.63 18.77 -3.64
N ALA A 203 -2.71 18.40 -2.35
CA ALA A 203 -1.83 17.38 -1.77
C ALA A 203 -1.96 16.02 -2.48
N THR A 204 -3.18 15.64 -2.86
CA THR A 204 -3.44 14.39 -3.59
C THR A 204 -2.80 14.42 -4.98
N TRP A 205 -2.99 15.50 -5.74
CA TRP A 205 -2.41 15.63 -7.07
C TRP A 205 -0.89 15.79 -7.05
N ASP A 206 -0.33 16.56 -6.12
CA ASP A 206 1.12 16.71 -5.96
C ASP A 206 1.78 15.35 -5.73
N MET A 207 1.20 14.51 -4.86
CA MET A 207 1.66 13.15 -4.56
C MET A 207 1.66 12.24 -5.80
N ILE A 208 0.58 12.25 -6.58
CA ILE A 208 0.45 11.43 -7.80
C ILE A 208 1.48 11.88 -8.86
N ASN A 209 1.62 13.20 -9.07
CA ASN A 209 2.58 13.74 -10.03
C ASN A 209 4.04 13.46 -9.63
N ASP A 210 4.39 13.65 -8.36
CA ASP A 210 5.72 13.33 -7.83
C ASP A 210 6.05 11.85 -8.03
N THR A 211 5.11 10.96 -7.69
CA THR A 211 5.29 9.51 -7.85
C THR A 211 5.41 9.10 -9.32
N HIS A 212 4.59 9.66 -10.20
CA HIS A 212 4.64 9.39 -11.64
C HIS A 212 5.96 9.78 -12.28
N SER A 213 6.59 10.87 -11.80
CA SER A 213 7.90 11.31 -12.30
C SER A 213 9.01 10.26 -12.15
N LEU A 214 8.83 9.26 -11.30
CA LEU A 214 9.78 8.17 -11.06
C LEU A 214 9.69 7.03 -12.08
N VAL A 215 8.58 6.93 -12.84
CA VAL A 215 8.32 5.84 -13.78
C VAL A 215 9.44 5.68 -14.82
N PRO A 216 9.93 6.75 -15.50
CA PRO A 216 11.00 6.60 -16.48
C PRO A 216 12.30 6.05 -15.89
N ALA A 217 12.69 6.52 -14.69
CA ALA A 217 13.91 6.06 -14.02
C ALA A 217 13.81 4.60 -13.56
N LEU A 218 12.64 4.21 -13.02
CA LEU A 218 12.34 2.83 -12.63
C LEU A 218 12.44 1.89 -13.83
N LEU A 219 11.75 2.22 -14.94
CA LEU A 219 11.77 1.40 -16.15
C LEU A 219 13.17 1.35 -16.78
N ALA A 220 13.91 2.46 -16.81
CA ALA A 220 15.27 2.47 -17.33
C ALA A 220 16.22 1.58 -16.52
N ALA A 221 16.10 1.58 -15.19
CA ALA A 221 16.92 0.76 -14.31
C ALA A 221 16.71 -0.74 -14.57
N ASP A 222 15.46 -1.21 -14.62
CA ASP A 222 15.16 -2.62 -14.92
C ASP A 222 15.55 -2.97 -16.37
N LYS A 223 15.28 -2.10 -17.34
CA LYS A 223 15.65 -2.37 -18.75
C LYS A 223 17.17 -2.53 -18.91
N GLY A 224 17.97 -1.69 -18.25
CA GLY A 224 19.43 -1.76 -18.27
C GLY A 224 19.95 -3.09 -17.70
N LEU A 225 19.34 -3.59 -16.62
CA LEU A 225 19.71 -4.90 -16.07
C LEU A 225 19.30 -6.03 -17.01
N ARG A 226 18.07 -6.03 -17.53
CA ARG A 226 17.58 -7.08 -18.45
C ARG A 226 18.39 -7.19 -19.74
N THR A 227 18.94 -6.09 -20.25
CA THR A 227 19.79 -6.10 -21.45
C THR A 227 21.21 -6.60 -21.15
N SER A 228 21.66 -6.53 -19.90
CA SER A 228 23.01 -6.90 -19.49
C SER A 228 23.14 -8.31 -18.91
N LEU A 229 22.03 -8.95 -18.55
CA LEU A 229 22.00 -10.22 -17.83
C LEU A 229 21.37 -11.34 -18.67
N ALA A 230 21.87 -12.56 -18.49
CA ALA A 230 21.25 -13.75 -19.07
C ALA A 230 19.92 -14.09 -18.36
N THR A 231 19.02 -14.77 -19.07
CA THR A 231 17.68 -15.12 -18.56
C THR A 231 17.70 -15.82 -17.20
N ASN A 232 18.63 -16.75 -16.97
CA ASN A 232 18.77 -17.49 -15.71
C ASN A 232 19.38 -16.68 -14.56
N GLN A 233 19.94 -15.50 -14.86
CA GLN A 233 20.38 -14.54 -13.84
C GLN A 233 19.21 -13.64 -13.41
N ILE A 234 18.24 -13.40 -14.30
CA ILE A 234 17.06 -12.57 -14.04
C ILE A 234 15.95 -13.38 -13.36
N PHE A 235 15.67 -14.57 -13.90
CA PHE A 235 14.56 -15.41 -13.47
C PHE A 235 15.05 -16.74 -12.92
N VAL A 236 14.32 -17.26 -11.93
CA VAL A 236 14.50 -18.64 -11.46
C VAL A 236 14.07 -19.58 -12.59
N THR A 237 14.94 -20.52 -12.95
CA THR A 237 14.67 -21.53 -13.99
C THR A 237 14.63 -22.93 -13.39
N ASP A 238 13.86 -23.83 -14.01
CA ASP A 238 13.89 -25.26 -13.68
C ASP A 238 15.10 -25.97 -14.31
N ALA A 239 15.20 -27.30 -14.10
CA ALA A 239 16.30 -28.11 -14.62
C ALA A 239 16.38 -28.15 -16.16
N SER A 240 15.30 -27.79 -16.86
CA SER A 240 15.26 -27.68 -18.34
C SER A 240 15.62 -26.29 -18.85
N GLY A 241 15.86 -25.33 -17.94
CA GLY A 241 16.13 -23.93 -18.27
C GLY A 241 14.85 -23.11 -18.51
N ALA A 242 13.66 -23.66 -18.25
CA ALA A 242 12.41 -22.92 -18.40
C ALA A 242 12.16 -22.02 -17.18
N ILE A 243 11.61 -20.82 -17.41
CA ILE A 243 11.30 -19.88 -16.33
C ILE A 243 10.22 -20.47 -15.41
N VAL A 244 10.53 -20.53 -14.13
CA VAL A 244 9.58 -20.95 -13.09
C VAL A 244 8.51 -19.88 -12.94
N LYS A 245 7.25 -20.33 -13.03
CA LYS A 245 6.07 -19.49 -12.84
C LYS A 245 5.32 -19.87 -11.58
N ASN A 246 4.70 -18.89 -10.93
CA ASN A 246 3.79 -19.12 -9.82
C ASN A 246 2.43 -19.65 -10.33
N LYS A 247 1.54 -20.01 -9.39
CA LYS A 247 0.19 -20.53 -9.69
C LYS A 247 -0.70 -19.58 -10.51
N TYR A 248 -0.33 -18.31 -10.63
CA TYR A 248 -1.01 -17.28 -11.39
C TYR A 248 -0.26 -16.89 -12.68
N ASN A 249 0.67 -17.73 -13.14
CA ASN A 249 1.47 -17.50 -14.35
C ASN A 249 2.42 -16.29 -14.26
N GLY A 250 2.68 -15.77 -13.06
CA GLY A 250 3.68 -14.74 -12.78
C GLY A 250 5.09 -15.32 -12.72
N VAL A 251 6.07 -14.58 -13.25
CA VAL A 251 7.49 -14.96 -13.25
C VAL A 251 8.10 -14.85 -11.85
N ARG A 252 9.06 -15.73 -11.54
CA ARG A 252 9.84 -15.65 -10.30
C ARG A 252 11.22 -15.07 -10.59
N TYR A 253 11.53 -13.91 -10.02
CA TYR A 253 12.86 -13.30 -10.08
C TYR A 253 13.83 -13.99 -9.11
N THR A 254 15.10 -13.99 -9.47
CA THR A 254 16.19 -14.36 -8.55
C THR A 254 16.39 -13.26 -7.49
N ASP A 255 16.97 -13.63 -6.34
CA ASP A 255 17.24 -12.70 -5.26
C ASP A 255 18.40 -11.78 -5.63
N GLU A 256 19.34 -12.30 -6.43
CA GLU A 256 20.45 -11.56 -7.01
C GLU A 256 19.97 -10.47 -7.99
N TYR A 257 18.99 -10.77 -8.85
CA TYR A 257 18.39 -9.76 -9.73
C TYR A 257 17.63 -8.71 -8.94
N ALA A 258 16.82 -9.14 -7.95
CA ALA A 258 16.11 -8.23 -7.08
C ALA A 258 17.06 -7.30 -6.32
N GLY A 259 18.20 -7.78 -5.83
CA GLY A 259 19.23 -6.97 -5.17
C GLY A 259 19.93 -5.98 -6.10
N GLN A 260 20.26 -6.40 -7.33
CA GLN A 260 20.82 -5.49 -8.34
C GLN A 260 19.82 -4.40 -8.74
N PHE A 261 18.55 -4.77 -8.93
CA PHE A 261 17.49 -3.81 -9.25
C PHE A 261 17.25 -2.84 -8.09
N HIS A 262 17.18 -3.33 -6.85
CA HIS A 262 17.08 -2.49 -5.65
C HIS A 262 18.22 -1.48 -5.57
N THR A 263 19.45 -1.92 -5.85
CA THR A 263 20.64 -1.05 -5.90
C THR A 263 20.51 -0.01 -7.02
N ALA A 264 20.08 -0.42 -8.22
CA ALA A 264 19.90 0.48 -9.36
C ALA A 264 18.79 1.52 -9.13
N LEU A 265 17.77 1.19 -8.33
CA LEU A 265 16.73 2.11 -7.89
C LEU A 265 17.21 3.12 -6.83
N ASN A 266 18.43 2.96 -6.30
CA ASN A 266 19.11 3.93 -5.43
C ASN A 266 18.22 4.47 -4.28
N GLY A 267 17.59 3.57 -3.54
CA GLY A 267 16.75 3.92 -2.39
C GLY A 267 15.32 4.38 -2.72
N MET A 268 14.89 4.33 -3.98
CA MET A 268 13.54 4.75 -4.40
C MET A 268 12.43 4.06 -3.60
N VAL A 269 12.50 2.74 -3.38
CA VAL A 269 11.47 1.98 -2.66
C VAL A 269 11.33 2.48 -1.21
N GLU A 270 12.45 2.58 -0.49
CA GLU A 270 12.45 3.10 0.88
C GLU A 270 11.94 4.55 0.93
N SER A 271 12.39 5.40 0.01
CA SER A 271 11.93 6.79 -0.08
C SER A 271 10.42 6.90 -0.29
N GLN A 272 9.86 6.13 -1.23
CA GLN A 272 8.41 6.12 -1.49
C GLN A 272 7.61 5.58 -0.30
N MET A 273 8.08 4.53 0.37
CA MET A 273 7.45 4.05 1.60
C MET A 273 7.43 5.13 2.69
N LYS A 274 8.54 5.87 2.86
CA LYS A 274 8.63 6.96 3.86
C LYS A 274 7.72 8.14 3.53
N LYS A 275 7.62 8.51 2.24
CA LYS A 275 6.66 9.51 1.78
C LYS A 275 5.22 9.04 2.03
N ALA A 276 4.90 7.77 1.74
CA ALA A 276 3.60 7.18 2.03
C ALA A 276 3.24 7.20 3.52
N VAL A 277 4.19 6.88 4.42
CA VAL A 277 3.98 6.98 5.88
C VAL A 277 3.62 8.40 6.29
N THR A 278 4.39 9.38 5.80
CA THR A 278 4.19 10.79 6.12
C THR A 278 2.84 11.27 5.60
N ALA A 279 2.54 10.99 4.33
CA ALA A 279 1.27 11.34 3.71
C ALA A 279 0.10 10.71 4.46
N THR A 280 0.10 9.40 4.70
CA THR A 280 -0.98 8.71 5.43
C THR A 280 -1.24 9.34 6.80
N ALA A 281 -0.19 9.64 7.56
CA ALA A 281 -0.32 10.31 8.85
C ALA A 281 -0.88 11.74 8.70
N SER A 282 -0.43 12.50 7.70
CA SER A 282 -0.90 13.85 7.39
C SER A 282 -2.35 13.89 6.92
N PHE A 283 -2.80 12.95 6.09
CA PHE A 283 -4.20 12.83 5.64
C PHE A 283 -5.12 12.50 6.82
N TRP A 284 -4.75 11.53 7.68
CA TRP A 284 -5.51 11.22 8.89
C TRP A 284 -5.58 12.42 9.85
N TYR A 285 -4.45 13.10 10.05
CA TYR A 285 -4.39 14.30 10.88
C TYR A 285 -5.27 15.42 10.32
N THR A 286 -5.20 15.65 9.01
CA THR A 286 -5.99 16.65 8.30
C THR A 286 -7.49 16.39 8.44
N ALA A 287 -7.93 15.14 8.28
CA ALA A 287 -9.33 14.76 8.48
C ALA A 287 -9.82 15.07 9.91
N TRP A 288 -9.00 14.78 10.92
CA TRP A 288 -9.31 15.11 12.33
C TRP A 288 -9.34 16.62 12.59
N VAL A 289 -8.41 17.39 12.00
CA VAL A 289 -8.40 18.86 12.10
C VAL A 289 -9.64 19.46 11.44
N ASN A 290 -9.97 19.03 10.22
CA ASN A 290 -11.15 19.50 9.47
C ASN A 290 -12.46 19.13 10.17
N ALA A 291 -12.48 18.06 10.96
CA ALA A 291 -13.60 17.68 11.81
C ALA A 291 -13.77 18.56 13.08
N GLY A 292 -12.89 19.55 13.30
CA GLY A 292 -12.92 20.42 14.48
C GLY A 292 -12.15 19.85 15.68
N LYS A 293 -11.17 18.95 15.45
CA LYS A 293 -10.34 18.32 16.49
C LYS A 293 -11.16 17.68 17.63
N PRO A 294 -12.16 16.82 17.32
CA PRO A 294 -12.99 16.20 18.34
C PRO A 294 -12.15 15.42 19.36
N ASP A 295 -12.52 15.51 20.64
CA ASP A 295 -11.88 14.72 21.69
C ASP A 295 -12.13 13.22 21.49
N LEU A 296 -11.04 12.45 21.41
CA LEU A 296 -11.03 11.01 21.18
C LEU A 296 -10.91 10.20 22.49
N ASN A 297 -10.65 10.85 23.64
CA ASN A 297 -10.38 10.16 24.91
C ASN A 297 -11.53 9.23 25.35
N ASN A 298 -12.77 9.57 25.00
CA ASN A 298 -13.96 8.80 25.38
C ASN A 298 -14.37 7.75 24.32
N LEU A 299 -13.60 7.59 23.25
CA LEU A 299 -13.85 6.55 22.23
C LEU A 299 -13.21 5.21 22.60
N ASP A 300 -12.35 5.19 23.61
CA ASP A 300 -11.71 3.99 24.13
C ASP A 300 -11.97 3.79 25.62
N ALA A 301 -11.99 2.52 26.04
CA ALA A 301 -12.01 2.19 27.45
C ALA A 301 -10.70 2.66 28.10
N VAL A 302 -10.79 3.36 29.24
CA VAL A 302 -9.62 3.85 30.00
C VAL A 302 -8.62 2.73 30.31
N ALA A 303 -9.11 1.51 30.58
CA ALA A 303 -8.29 0.34 30.83
C ALA A 303 -7.42 -0.07 29.63
N LEU A 304 -7.93 0.08 28.40
CA LEU A 304 -7.19 -0.20 27.16
C LEU A 304 -6.05 0.80 26.99
N THR A 305 -6.35 2.09 27.07
CA THR A 305 -5.35 3.16 26.99
C THR A 305 -4.26 3.02 28.05
N LYS A 306 -4.64 2.69 29.29
CA LYS A 306 -3.69 2.45 30.38
C LYS A 306 -2.78 1.26 30.07
N ARG A 307 -3.34 0.14 29.60
CA ARG A 307 -2.60 -1.07 29.21
C ARG A 307 -1.55 -0.76 28.14
N ASN A 308 -1.93 -0.02 27.10
CA ASN A 308 -1.08 0.25 25.94
C ASN A 308 -0.05 1.37 26.19
N SER A 309 -0.27 2.25 27.17
CA SER A 309 0.57 3.43 27.41
C SER A 309 2.07 3.15 27.59
N LYS A 310 2.44 2.02 28.23
CA LYS A 310 3.85 1.64 28.43
C LYS A 310 4.48 1.15 27.13
N ALA A 311 3.73 0.36 26.34
CA ALA A 311 4.16 -0.13 25.04
C ALA A 311 4.35 1.04 24.06
N LEU A 312 3.37 1.94 23.96
CA LEU A 312 3.46 3.15 23.12
C LEU A 312 4.73 3.96 23.42
N LYS A 313 5.06 4.19 24.70
CA LYS A 313 6.29 4.92 25.08
C LYS A 313 7.57 4.20 24.66
N LYS A 314 7.60 2.86 24.69
CA LYS A 314 8.74 2.06 24.22
C LYS A 314 8.86 2.16 22.70
N ASP A 315 7.74 2.02 22.03
CA ASP A 315 7.69 1.92 20.57
C ASP A 315 7.94 3.25 19.87
N ILE A 316 7.54 4.38 20.46
CA ILE A 316 7.97 5.71 20.01
C ILE A 316 9.50 5.83 20.03
N LYS A 317 10.18 5.26 21.04
CA LYS A 317 11.66 5.32 21.12
C LYS A 317 12.31 4.44 20.05
N LEU A 318 11.71 3.30 19.71
CA LEU A 318 12.17 2.45 18.61
C LEU A 318 11.98 3.16 17.26
N PHE A 319 10.80 3.72 17.03
CA PHE A 319 10.48 4.46 15.82
C PHE A 319 11.42 5.64 15.57
N LYS A 320 11.80 6.37 16.63
CA LYS A 320 12.81 7.45 16.56
C LYS A 320 14.21 6.98 16.16
N LYS A 321 14.52 5.68 16.29
CA LYS A 321 15.76 5.05 15.80
C LYS A 321 15.59 4.44 14.39
N GLY A 322 14.39 4.54 13.84
CA GLY A 322 14.02 4.02 12.51
C GLY A 322 13.44 2.62 12.52
N ASP A 323 13.26 2.01 13.69
CA ASP A 323 12.81 0.62 13.82
C ASP A 323 11.29 0.55 14.07
N LEU A 324 10.61 -0.34 13.35
CA LEU A 324 9.23 -0.74 13.65
C LEU A 324 9.19 -1.99 14.52
N PHE A 325 8.14 -2.11 15.32
CA PHE A 325 7.94 -3.16 16.32
C PHE A 325 6.87 -4.17 15.88
N GLY A 326 7.01 -5.42 16.32
CA GLY A 326 5.99 -6.46 16.15
C GLY A 326 5.56 -6.68 14.71
N ILE A 327 6.51 -6.62 13.76
CA ILE A 327 6.33 -7.06 12.38
C ILE A 327 7.43 -8.09 12.15
N GLU A 328 7.04 -9.36 12.13
CA GLU A 328 7.84 -10.48 11.68
C GLU A 328 7.09 -11.05 10.47
N SER A 329 7.73 -11.13 9.31
CA SER A 329 7.20 -11.91 8.20
C SER A 329 7.53 -13.39 8.41
N ASP A 330 6.78 -14.31 7.80
CA ASP A 330 7.08 -15.75 7.87
C ASP A 330 8.52 -16.07 7.38
N LYS A 331 9.11 -15.19 6.53
CA LYS A 331 10.50 -15.31 6.07
C LYS A 331 11.54 -14.71 7.03
N ASP A 332 11.12 -13.92 8.02
CA ASP A 332 12.00 -13.42 9.09
C ASP A 332 12.20 -14.45 10.21
N ALA A 333 11.41 -15.53 10.21
CA ALA A 333 11.43 -16.61 11.20
C ALA A 333 12.29 -17.84 10.78
N GLU A 334 12.87 -17.83 9.58
CA GLU A 334 13.79 -18.86 9.04
C GLU A 334 15.26 -18.42 9.14
#